data_AF-A0A2P5BW06-F1
#
_entry.id   AF-A0A2P5BW06-F1
#
_cell.length_a   1.000
_cell.length_b   1.000
_cell.length_c   1.000
_cell.angle_alpha   90.00
_cell.angle_beta   90.00
_cell.angle_gamma   90.00
#
_symmetry.space_group_name_H-M   'P 1'
#
loop_
_entity.id
_entity.type
_entity.pdbx_description
1 polymer ?
#
loop_
_entity_poly.entity_id
_entity_poly.type
_entity_poly.pdbx_seq_one_letter_code
_entity_poly.pdbx_strand_id
1 'polypeptide(L)'
;PVGLNRYIMAWKNIDDPCPGDMSYQLELTAYPEIYIRKGTAIYFRSGPWKGLHFIGSVQLRPNPLYGFNFVSNDEEVYFLYNLTNKSAMSRIVMLWVEAEKSRRLLSSTPTDYCDNYGLCGGYGNCIMGEKSGLQMS
;
A
#
# COMPACT_ATOMS: atom_id res chain seq x y z
N PRO A 1 25.83 -12.02 1.23
CA PRO A 1 24.77 -12.26 0.21
C PRO A 1 23.93 -10.99 0.04
N VAL A 2 23.92 -10.40 -1.15
CA VAL A 2 23.01 -9.27 -1.44
C VAL A 2 21.63 -9.88 -1.67
N GLY A 3 20.69 -9.66 -0.75
CA GLY A 3 19.33 -10.16 -0.85
C GLY A 3 18.61 -9.53 -2.05
N LEU A 4 17.80 -10.31 -2.76
CA LEU A 4 16.97 -9.81 -3.86
C LEU A 4 15.78 -9.03 -3.29
N ASN A 5 15.74 -7.72 -3.50
CA ASN A 5 14.57 -6.91 -3.18
C ASN A 5 13.60 -6.86 -4.38
N ARG A 6 12.35 -7.29 -4.17
CA ARG A 6 11.27 -7.27 -5.17
C ARG A 6 10.26 -6.20 -4.81
N TYR A 7 9.96 -5.33 -5.77
CA TYR A 7 8.99 -4.26 -5.59
C TYR A 7 8.32 -3.88 -6.91
N ILE A 8 7.25 -3.08 -6.81
CA ILE A 8 6.48 -2.63 -7.97
C ILE A 8 6.86 -1.18 -8.28
N MET A 9 7.12 -0.87 -9.54
CA MET A 9 7.20 0.51 -10.04
C MET A 9 5.99 0.81 -10.93
N ALA A 10 5.46 2.01 -10.79
CA ALA A 10 4.45 2.51 -11.71
C ALA A 10 5.05 2.68 -13.11
N TRP A 11 4.18 2.65 -14.11
CA TRP A 11 4.53 3.12 -15.44
C TRP A 11 4.70 4.63 -15.44
N LYS A 12 5.49 5.16 -16.37
CA LYS A 12 5.69 6.60 -16.52
C LYS A 12 4.39 7.31 -16.86
N ASN A 13 3.54 6.69 -17.67
CA ASN A 13 2.16 7.08 -17.93
C ASN A 13 1.36 5.89 -18.50
N ILE A 14 0.10 6.10 -18.91
CA ILE A 14 -0.77 5.03 -19.41
C ILE A 14 -0.28 4.40 -20.73
N ASP A 15 0.47 5.15 -21.53
CA ASP A 15 0.96 4.74 -22.85
C ASP A 15 2.44 4.31 -22.84
N ASP A 16 3.19 4.65 -21.78
CA ASP A 16 4.63 4.39 -21.65
C ASP A 16 4.93 3.46 -20.45
N PRO A 17 5.23 2.17 -20.70
CA PRO A 17 5.51 1.18 -19.66
C PRO A 17 6.89 1.32 -19.01
N CYS A 18 7.69 2.30 -19.43
CA CYS A 18 8.95 2.60 -18.74
C CYS A 18 8.70 2.93 -17.27
N PRO A 19 9.66 2.63 -16.37
CA PRO A 19 9.54 2.98 -14.95
C PRO A 19 9.25 4.47 -14.76
N GLY A 20 8.17 4.75 -14.04
CA GLY A 20 7.82 6.09 -13.56
C GLY A 20 8.36 6.36 -12.16
N ASP A 21 7.90 7.45 -11.56
CA ASP A 21 8.45 7.93 -10.29
C ASP A 21 7.84 7.27 -9.05
N MET A 22 6.81 6.45 -9.20
CA MET A 22 6.13 5.83 -8.05
C MET A 22 6.58 4.39 -7.82
N SER A 23 6.83 4.04 -6.57
CA SER A 23 7.17 2.67 -6.16
C SER A 23 6.34 2.19 -4.99
N TYR A 24 5.97 0.91 -4.98
CA TYR A 24 5.36 0.19 -3.86
C TYR A 24 6.32 -0.90 -3.41
N GLN A 25 6.84 -0.78 -2.20
CA GLN A 25 7.93 -1.62 -1.70
C GLN A 25 7.69 -2.04 -0.26
N LEU A 26 8.16 -3.24 0.10
CA LEU A 26 8.28 -3.67 1.49
C LEU A 26 9.66 -3.24 2.01
N GLU A 27 9.69 -2.45 3.06
CA GLU A 27 10.93 -2.00 3.69
C GLU A 27 11.25 -2.86 4.93
N LEU A 28 12.49 -3.35 4.97
CA LEU A 28 12.99 -4.21 6.04
C LEU A 28 13.44 -3.35 7.22
N THR A 29 12.53 -3.10 8.15
CA THR A 29 12.85 -2.50 9.46
C THR A 29 12.71 -3.56 10.56
N ALA A 30 12.85 -3.19 11.84
CA ALA A 30 12.54 -4.08 12.95
C ALA A 30 11.10 -4.64 12.88
N TYR A 31 10.18 -3.90 12.24
CA TYR A 31 8.83 -4.34 11.91
C TYR A 31 8.56 -4.00 10.45
N PRO A 32 8.64 -4.95 9.51
CA PRO A 32 8.52 -4.64 8.09
C PRO A 32 7.20 -3.94 7.75
N GLU A 33 7.29 -2.92 6.90
CA GLU A 33 6.16 -2.07 6.50
C GLU A 33 6.20 -1.84 4.99
N ILE A 34 5.04 -1.54 4.42
CA ILE A 34 4.90 -1.18 3.03
C ILE A 34 4.95 0.33 2.88
N TYR A 35 5.76 0.78 1.93
CA TYR A 35 5.92 2.17 1.55
C TYR A 35 5.46 2.37 0.11
N ILE A 36 4.68 3.42 -0.10
CA ILE A 36 4.49 4.01 -1.43
C ILE A 36 5.32 5.29 -1.46
N ARG A 37 6.23 5.40 -2.42
CA ARG A 37 7.10 6.56 -2.61
C ARG A 37 6.88 7.19 -3.97
N LYS A 38 7.08 8.50 -4.06
CA LYS A 38 7.26 9.25 -5.30
C LYS A 38 8.69 9.79 -5.33
N GLY A 39 9.56 9.16 -6.11
CA GLY A 39 11.00 9.35 -6.00
C GLY A 39 11.47 9.00 -4.59
N THR A 40 12.04 9.98 -3.88
CA THR A 40 12.49 9.81 -2.49
C THR A 40 11.41 10.13 -1.45
N ALA A 41 10.36 10.85 -1.84
CA ALA A 41 9.30 11.28 -0.93
C ALA A 41 8.37 10.12 -0.57
N ILE A 42 8.09 9.95 0.73
CA ILE A 42 7.12 8.98 1.22
C ILE A 42 5.72 9.56 1.00
N TYR A 43 4.88 8.83 0.27
CA TYR A 43 3.50 9.19 -0.01
C TYR A 43 2.53 8.49 0.95
N PHE A 44 2.78 7.20 1.21
CA PHE A 44 1.99 6.38 2.12
C PHE A 44 2.89 5.41 2.89
N ARG A 45 2.54 5.15 4.15
CA ARG A 45 3.21 4.19 5.02
C ARG A 45 2.16 3.29 5.67
N SER A 46 2.26 1.99 5.46
CA SER A 46 1.24 1.04 5.91
C SER A 46 1.23 0.81 7.42
N GLY A 47 2.29 1.17 8.14
CA GLY A 47 2.50 0.66 9.49
C GLY A 47 2.91 -0.82 9.49
N PRO A 48 3.30 -1.36 10.65
CA PRO A 48 3.61 -2.78 10.82
C PRO A 48 2.48 -3.74 10.46
N TRP A 49 2.85 -4.98 10.14
CA TRP A 49 1.91 -6.09 10.00
C TRP A 49 1.28 -6.48 11.34
N LYS A 50 -0.06 -6.52 11.41
CA LYS A 50 -0.84 -6.89 12.60
C LYS A 50 -1.43 -8.31 12.50
N GLY A 51 -0.78 -9.23 11.80
CA GLY A 51 -1.22 -10.62 11.63
C GLY A 51 -2.26 -10.83 10.51
N LEU A 52 -3.22 -9.93 10.35
CA LEU A 52 -4.26 -10.00 9.30
C LEU A 52 -4.14 -8.93 8.22
N HIS A 53 -3.62 -7.76 8.58
CA HIS A 53 -3.46 -6.60 7.70
C HIS A 53 -2.36 -5.69 8.24
N PHE A 54 -1.90 -4.73 7.44
CA PHE A 54 -1.12 -3.61 7.92
C PHE A 54 -2.02 -2.57 8.62
N ILE A 55 -1.50 -1.93 9.67
CA ILE A 55 -2.28 -1.05 10.55
C ILE A 55 -2.89 0.15 9.80
N GLY A 56 -2.14 0.79 8.92
CA GLY A 56 -2.53 1.91 8.07
C GLY A 56 -3.22 1.49 6.77
N SER A 57 -3.49 0.19 6.56
CA SER A 57 -4.22 -0.30 5.38
C SER A 57 -5.38 -1.20 5.80
N VAL A 58 -6.26 -0.67 6.66
CA VAL A 58 -7.41 -1.42 7.20
C VAL A 58 -8.31 -2.00 6.11
N GLN A 59 -8.40 -1.32 4.96
CA GLN A 59 -9.21 -1.75 3.82
C GLN A 59 -8.65 -3.01 3.12
N LEU A 60 -7.36 -3.31 3.34
CA LEU A 60 -6.67 -4.50 2.83
C LEU A 60 -6.75 -5.66 3.84
N ARG A 61 -7.93 -5.89 4.43
CA ARG A 61 -8.22 -7.11 5.21
C ARG A 61 -8.59 -8.26 4.29
N PRO A 62 -8.31 -9.52 4.69
CA PRO A 62 -8.83 -10.69 4.01
C PRO A 62 -10.36 -10.63 3.91
N ASN A 63 -10.90 -11.05 2.77
CA ASN A 63 -12.33 -11.14 2.52
C ASN A 63 -12.63 -12.36 1.61
N PRO A 64 -13.90 -12.66 1.29
CA PRO A 64 -14.22 -13.84 0.47
C PRO A 64 -13.60 -13.85 -0.93
N LEU A 65 -13.16 -12.71 -1.47
CA LEU A 65 -12.54 -12.60 -2.79
C LEU A 65 -11.02 -12.83 -2.75
N TYR A 66 -10.35 -12.37 -1.69
CA TYR A 66 -8.89 -12.45 -1.56
C TYR A 66 -8.43 -12.51 -0.10
N GLY A 67 -7.27 -13.14 0.12
CA GLY A 67 -6.55 -13.15 1.39
C GLY A 67 -5.11 -12.70 1.21
N PHE A 68 -4.41 -12.54 2.33
CA PHE A 68 -3.01 -12.12 2.35
C PHE A 68 -2.15 -13.09 3.13
N ASN A 69 -0.90 -13.23 2.71
CA ASN A 69 0.13 -13.96 3.43
C ASN A 69 1.33 -13.04 3.63
N PHE A 70 1.84 -13.00 4.86
CA PHE A 70 3.01 -12.24 5.23
C PHE A 70 4.00 -13.20 5.88
N VAL A 71 5.20 -13.28 5.29
CA VAL A 71 6.29 -14.12 5.78
C VAL A 71 7.43 -13.20 6.20
N SER A 72 7.99 -13.47 7.38
CA SER A 72 9.13 -12.75 7.93
C SER A 72 9.95 -13.73 8.77
N ASN A 73 11.03 -14.25 8.20
CA ASN A 73 11.97 -15.16 8.86
C ASN A 73 13.42 -14.79 8.48
N ASP A 74 14.40 -15.59 8.90
CA ASP A 74 15.82 -15.32 8.67
C ASP A 74 16.26 -15.41 7.20
N GLU A 75 15.44 -16.02 6.34
CA GLU A 75 15.71 -16.24 4.92
C GLU A 75 15.00 -15.22 4.04
N GLU A 76 13.73 -14.92 4.33
CA GLU A 76 12.87 -14.10 3.48
C GLU A 76 11.85 -13.27 4.25
N VAL A 77 11.56 -12.10 3.67
CA VAL A 77 10.50 -11.21 4.13
C VAL A 77 9.71 -10.76 2.92
N TYR A 78 8.43 -11.14 2.86
CA TYR A 78 7.56 -10.80 1.74
C TYR A 78 6.09 -10.68 2.14
N PHE A 79 5.34 -10.01 1.27
CA PHE A 79 3.88 -9.90 1.34
C PHE A 79 3.26 -10.36 0.02
N LEU A 80 2.29 -11.25 0.10
CA LEU A 80 1.55 -11.77 -1.05
C LEU A 80 0.05 -11.62 -0.82
N TYR A 81 -0.69 -11.42 -1.90
CA TYR A 81 -2.13 -11.54 -1.92
C TYR A 81 -2.53 -12.73 -2.78
N ASN A 82 -3.57 -13.44 -2.38
CA ASN A 82 -4.08 -14.62 -3.07
C ASN A 82 -5.58 -14.48 -3.29
N LEU A 83 -6.04 -14.82 -4.50
CA LEU A 83 -7.47 -14.89 -4.80
C LEU A 83 -8.06 -16.18 -4.27
N THR A 84 -9.26 -16.10 -3.69
CA THR A 84 -10.00 -17.28 -3.23
C THR A 84 -10.49 -18.12 -4.41
N ASN A 85 -10.92 -17.46 -5.49
CA ASN A 85 -11.32 -18.13 -6.73
C ASN A 85 -10.11 -18.24 -7.67
N LYS A 86 -9.62 -19.46 -7.89
CA LYS A 86 -8.46 -19.75 -8.75
C LYS A 86 -8.67 -19.46 -10.24
N SER A 87 -9.93 -19.40 -10.70
CA SER A 87 -10.26 -19.05 -12.08
C SER A 87 -10.36 -17.54 -12.30
N ALA A 88 -10.36 -16.74 -11.23
CA ALA A 88 -10.37 -15.30 -11.33
C ALA A 88 -8.95 -14.76 -11.55
N MET A 89 -8.85 -13.64 -12.28
CA MET A 89 -7.61 -12.89 -12.44
C MET A 89 -7.75 -11.51 -11.80
N SER A 90 -6.70 -11.07 -11.12
CA SER A 90 -6.58 -9.72 -10.59
C SER A 90 -5.14 -9.27 -10.73
N ARG A 91 -4.93 -7.95 -10.64
CA ARG A 91 -3.61 -7.35 -10.69
C ARG A 91 -3.56 -6.11 -9.80
N ILE A 92 -2.43 -5.89 -9.16
CA ILE A 92 -2.12 -4.61 -8.51
C ILE A 92 -1.68 -3.64 -9.60
N VAL A 93 -2.25 -2.45 -9.58
CA VAL A 93 -1.96 -1.41 -10.58
C VAL A 93 -1.64 -0.12 -9.83
N MET A 94 -0.47 0.44 -10.11
CA MET A 94 -0.06 1.74 -9.60
C MET A 94 -0.35 2.79 -10.66
N LEU A 95 -1.49 3.46 -10.52
CA LEU A 95 -1.94 4.50 -11.44
C LEU A 95 -2.52 5.68 -10.66
N TRP A 96 -2.26 6.90 -11.14
CA TRP A 96 -3.05 8.08 -10.82
C TRP A 96 -4.20 8.17 -11.81
N VAL A 97 -5.29 7.47 -11.58
CA VAL A 97 -6.44 7.44 -12.51
C VAL A 97 -7.75 7.49 -11.72
N GLU A 98 -8.65 8.40 -12.12
CA GLU A 98 -10.08 8.32 -11.79
C GLU A 98 -10.58 6.96 -12.27
N ALA A 99 -10.91 6.07 -11.33
CA ALA A 99 -11.18 4.66 -11.61
C ALA A 99 -12.04 4.46 -12.87
N GLU A 100 -11.45 3.87 -13.93
CA GLU A 100 -12.19 3.46 -15.10
C GLU A 100 -13.32 2.52 -14.69
N LYS A 101 -14.56 2.88 -15.05
CA LYS A 101 -15.80 2.14 -14.72
C LYS A 101 -15.84 0.68 -15.23
N SER A 102 -14.86 0.22 -16.00
CA SER A 102 -14.86 -1.10 -16.65
C SER A 102 -14.16 -2.20 -15.85
N ARG A 103 -13.33 -1.88 -14.84
CA ARG A 103 -12.73 -2.87 -13.93
C ARG A 103 -13.31 -2.74 -12.54
N ARG A 104 -13.78 -3.86 -11.97
CA ARG A 104 -14.22 -3.90 -10.58
C ARG A 104 -13.01 -3.66 -9.66
N LEU A 105 -12.92 -2.46 -9.10
CA LEU A 105 -11.93 -2.12 -8.08
C LEU A 105 -12.14 -3.03 -6.86
N LEU A 106 -11.13 -3.84 -6.52
CA LEU A 106 -11.18 -4.70 -5.33
C LEU A 106 -10.84 -3.90 -4.07
N SER A 107 -9.76 -3.12 -4.15
CA SER A 107 -9.28 -2.25 -3.09
C SER A 107 -8.35 -1.20 -3.69
N SER A 108 -8.12 -0.12 -2.95
CA SER A 108 -7.15 0.92 -3.27
C SER A 108 -6.44 1.37 -1.99
N THR A 109 -5.27 1.98 -2.13
CA THR A 109 -4.55 2.63 -1.03
C THR A 109 -3.64 3.71 -1.63
N PRO A 110 -3.49 4.90 -0.99
CA PRO A 110 -4.25 5.37 0.17
C PRO A 110 -5.75 5.53 -0.12
N THR A 111 -6.59 5.55 0.94
CA THR A 111 -8.06 5.57 0.82
C THR A 111 -8.71 6.87 1.25
N ASP A 112 -8.09 7.62 2.15
CA ASP A 112 -8.55 8.93 2.55
C ASP A 112 -7.40 9.96 2.61
N TYR A 113 -7.75 11.17 3.03
CA TYR A 113 -6.77 12.25 3.16
C TYR A 113 -5.73 11.94 4.26
N CYS A 114 -6.16 11.40 5.40
CA CYS A 114 -5.30 11.11 6.55
C CYS A 114 -4.27 10.00 6.29
N ASP A 115 -4.50 9.15 5.29
CA ASP A 115 -3.54 8.15 4.85
C ASP A 115 -2.26 8.74 4.21
N ASN A 116 -2.27 10.02 3.81
CA ASN A 116 -1.07 10.66 3.29
C ASN A 116 -0.01 10.82 4.39
N TYR A 117 1.23 10.45 4.07
CA TYR A 117 2.30 10.47 5.04
C TYR A 117 2.68 11.89 5.46
N GLY A 118 2.89 12.09 6.77
CA GLY A 118 3.47 13.33 7.30
C GLY A 118 2.53 14.54 7.32
N LEU A 119 1.21 14.34 7.24
CA LEU A 119 0.24 15.44 7.35
C LEU A 119 0.22 16.12 8.72
N CYS A 120 0.42 15.34 9.78
CA CYS A 120 0.47 15.83 11.15
C CYS A 120 1.91 15.89 11.65
N GLY A 121 2.24 16.92 12.44
CA GLY A 121 3.50 16.99 13.16
C GLY A 121 3.58 15.97 14.30
N GLY A 122 4.71 15.96 15.01
CA GLY A 122 4.88 15.08 16.18
C GLY A 122 3.72 15.22 17.16
N TYR A 123 3.22 14.09 17.67
CA TYR A 123 2.07 13.98 18.57
C TYR A 123 0.71 14.43 18.00
N GLY A 124 0.63 14.83 16.72
CA GLY A 124 -0.65 15.13 16.07
C GLY A 124 -1.33 13.89 15.50
N ASN A 125 -2.66 13.81 15.60
CA ASN A 125 -3.46 12.77 14.96
C ASN A 125 -4.36 13.37 13.88
N CYS A 126 -4.45 12.68 12.74
CA CYS A 126 -5.37 13.05 11.68
C CYS A 126 -6.73 12.37 11.92
N ILE A 127 -7.80 13.17 11.99
CA ILE A 127 -9.17 12.69 12.22
C ILE A 127 -10.04 13.18 11.07
N MET A 128 -10.69 12.25 10.39
CA MET A 128 -11.68 12.56 9.35
C MET A 128 -13.01 12.97 10.02
N GLY A 129 -13.34 14.26 9.99
CA GLY A 129 -14.61 14.81 10.52
C GLY A 129 -15.29 15.80 9.55
N GLU A 130 -16.51 16.26 9.85
CA GLU A 130 -17.30 17.21 9.02
C GLU A 130 -16.58 18.55 8.78
N LYS A 131 -15.56 18.86 9.57
CA LYS A 131 -14.54 19.86 9.26
C LYS A 131 -13.21 19.11 9.23
N SER A 132 -12.63 18.97 8.05
CA SER A 132 -11.26 18.51 7.86
C SER A 132 -10.34 19.45 8.66
N GLY A 133 -9.86 18.97 9.81
CA GLY A 133 -9.13 19.79 10.76
C GLY A 133 -8.27 18.95 11.69
N LEU A 134 -6.99 19.36 11.80
CA LEU A 134 -5.98 18.81 12.68
C LEU A 134 -6.43 18.95 14.14
N GLN A 135 -6.44 17.86 14.90
CA GLN A 135 -6.64 17.92 16.34
C GLN A 135 -5.33 17.56 17.03
N MET A 136 -4.73 18.56 17.69
CA MET A 136 -3.62 18.34 18.61
C MET A 136 -4.18 17.62 19.85
N SER A 137 -3.50 16.54 20.26
CA SER A 137 -3.77 15.88 21.54
C SER A 137 -3.44 16.79 22.72
#